data_AF-A0ABD1B8S5-F1
#
_entry.id   AF-A0ABD1B8S5-F1
#
_cell.length_a   1.000
_cell.length_b   1.000
_cell.length_c   1.000
_cell.angle_alpha   90.00
_cell.angle_beta   90.00
_cell.angle_gamma   90.00
#
_symmetry.space_group_name_H-M   'P 1'
#
loop_
_entity.id
_entity.type
_entity.pdbx_description
1 polymer ?
#
loop_
_entity_poly.entity_id
_entity_poly.type
_entity_poly.pdbx_seq_one_letter_code
_entity_poly.pdbx_strand_id
1 'polypeptide(L)'
;MEESKKHKRIVKQTMNKKNKKNNKMGRGSGSGSGSGLLQMKVRRLQLLIPGGQRCNHPDLLLSKTVDYIVHLKLKISLLKALSDMYSL
;
A
#
# COMPACT_ATOMS: atom_id res chain seq x y z
N MET A 1 -38.94 30.70 -29.69
CA MET A 1 -38.44 30.92 -28.30
C MET A 1 -37.96 29.63 -27.60
N GLU A 2 -38.08 28.46 -28.22
CA GLU A 2 -37.83 27.15 -27.59
C GLU A 2 -36.41 26.59 -27.87
N GLU A 3 -35.80 26.96 -28.99
CA GLU A 3 -34.45 26.50 -29.37
C GLU A 3 -33.31 27.12 -28.53
N SER A 4 -33.51 28.33 -28.00
CA SER A 4 -32.55 28.98 -27.08
C SER A 4 -32.43 28.24 -25.74
N LYS A 5 -33.49 27.56 -25.29
CA LYS A 5 -33.45 26.76 -24.05
C LYS A 5 -32.69 25.45 -24.24
N LYS A 6 -32.71 24.88 -25.45
CA LYS A 6 -32.03 23.62 -25.81
C LYS A 6 -30.51 23.81 -25.85
N HIS A 7 -30.02 24.89 -26.44
CA HIS A 7 -28.58 25.22 -26.46
C HIS A 7 -28.01 25.46 -25.05
N LYS A 8 -28.77 26.15 -24.17
CA LYS A 8 -28.38 26.36 -22.76
C LYS A 8 -28.32 25.06 -21.94
N ARG A 9 -29.14 24.04 -22.30
CA ARG A 9 -29.09 22.70 -21.67
C ARG A 9 -27.91 21.87 -22.16
N ILE A 10 -27.56 21.95 -23.45
CA ILE A 10 -26.42 21.21 -24.01
C ILE A 10 -25.10 21.73 -23.41
N VAL A 11 -24.93 23.05 -23.27
CA VAL A 11 -23.72 23.64 -22.64
C VAL A 11 -23.63 23.32 -21.13
N LYS A 12 -24.76 23.24 -20.41
CA LYS A 12 -24.76 22.79 -19.01
C LYS A 12 -24.42 21.30 -18.86
N GLN A 13 -24.78 20.46 -19.83
CA GLN A 13 -24.48 19.03 -19.81
C GLN A 13 -23.01 18.74 -20.17
N THR A 14 -22.35 19.57 -20.98
CA THR A 14 -20.93 19.38 -21.32
C THR A 14 -19.97 19.79 -20.21
N MET A 15 -20.36 20.69 -19.31
CA MET A 15 -19.50 21.12 -18.19
C MET A 15 -19.64 20.31 -16.89
N ASN A 16 -20.62 19.40 -16.78
CA ASN A 16 -20.81 18.56 -15.58
C ASN A 16 -20.09 17.20 -15.64
N LYS A 17 -19.21 16.99 -16.63
CA LYS A 17 -18.48 15.71 -16.84
C LYS A 17 -16.99 15.77 -16.46
N LYS A 18 -16.58 16.76 -15.67
CA LYS A 18 -15.21 16.90 -15.15
C LYS A 18 -15.20 17.20 -13.64
N ASN A 19 -15.65 16.24 -12.82
CA ASN A 19 -15.15 16.08 -11.44
C ASN A 19 -15.71 14.82 -10.74
N LYS A 20 -15.78 13.69 -11.45
CA LYS A 20 -16.03 12.41 -10.78
C LYS A 20 -14.71 11.87 -10.25
N LYS A 21 -14.36 12.41 -9.07
CA LYS A 21 -13.26 11.99 -8.20
C LYS A 21 -12.95 10.50 -8.33
N ASN A 22 -11.73 10.24 -8.78
CA ASN A 22 -10.96 9.05 -8.41
C ASN A 22 -10.94 8.95 -6.88
N ASN A 23 -10.96 7.71 -6.37
CA ASN A 23 -11.03 7.29 -4.95
C ASN A 23 -12.43 6.87 -4.47
N LYS A 24 -13.05 5.92 -5.18
CA LYS A 24 -13.84 4.88 -4.51
C LYS A 24 -12.87 3.84 -3.92
N MET A 25 -12.21 4.19 -2.82
CA MET A 25 -11.61 3.20 -1.92
C MET A 25 -12.38 3.26 -0.61
N GLY A 26 -13.27 2.28 -0.45
CA GLY A 26 -13.80 1.78 0.81
C GLY A 26 -14.15 2.80 1.89
N ARG A 27 -15.30 3.48 1.75
CA ARG A 27 -16.04 3.93 2.93
C ARG A 27 -16.89 2.77 3.42
N GLY A 28 -16.22 1.80 4.04
CA GLY A 28 -16.85 0.79 4.88
C GLY A 28 -16.98 1.36 6.28
N SER A 29 -18.12 1.98 6.57
CA SER A 29 -18.55 2.31 7.91
C SER A 29 -18.95 1.00 8.61
N GLY A 30 -18.23 0.59 9.65
CA GLY A 30 -18.62 -0.58 10.44
C GLY A 30 -17.54 -1.05 11.41
N SER A 31 -17.60 -0.55 12.65
CA SER A 31 -17.27 -1.28 13.88
C SER A 31 -15.99 -2.14 13.90
N GLY A 32 -14.87 -1.57 14.35
CA GLY A 32 -13.70 -2.35 14.77
C GLY A 32 -12.35 -1.66 14.58
N SER A 33 -12.05 -0.65 15.41
CA SER A 33 -10.84 0.19 15.32
C SER A 33 -9.50 -0.60 15.29
N GLY A 34 -9.48 -1.85 15.80
CA GLY A 34 -8.27 -2.69 15.81
C GLY A 34 -8.00 -3.49 14.53
N SER A 35 -9.03 -3.91 13.80
CA SER A 35 -8.88 -4.85 12.67
C SER A 35 -8.27 -4.18 11.43
N GLY A 36 -8.69 -2.95 11.11
CA GLY A 36 -8.13 -2.20 9.99
C GLY A 36 -6.65 -1.84 10.18
N LEU A 37 -6.24 -1.52 11.41
CA LEU A 37 -4.84 -1.24 11.73
C LEU A 37 -3.96 -2.48 11.60
N LEU A 38 -4.44 -3.63 12.06
CA LEU A 38 -3.74 -4.90 11.91
C LEU A 38 -3.56 -5.27 10.43
N GLN A 39 -4.61 -5.15 9.62
CA GLN A 39 -4.51 -5.38 8.17
C GLN A 39 -3.51 -4.44 7.49
N MET A 40 -3.47 -3.16 7.90
CA MET A 40 -2.46 -2.22 7.41
C MET A 40 -1.04 -2.63 7.79
N LYS A 41 -0.82 -3.12 9.02
CA LYS A 41 0.50 -3.64 9.46
C LYS A 41 0.90 -4.90 8.69
N VAL A 42 -0.01 -5.85 8.50
CA VAL A 42 0.24 -7.06 7.71
C VAL A 42 0.59 -6.71 6.27
N ARG A 43 -0.17 -5.79 5.64
CA ARG A 43 0.12 -5.32 4.27
C ARG A 43 1.48 -4.65 4.17
N ARG A 44 1.85 -3.82 5.16
CA ARG A 44 3.19 -3.21 5.22
C ARG A 44 4.28 -4.28 5.34
N LEU A 45 4.07 -5.28 6.18
CA LEU A 45 5.02 -6.38 6.34
C LEU A 45 5.19 -7.16 5.03
N GLN A 46 4.11 -7.48 4.32
CA GLN A 46 4.17 -8.15 3.01
C GLN A 46 4.97 -7.37 1.96
N LEU A 47 4.99 -6.03 2.03
CA LEU A 47 5.78 -5.18 1.13
C LEU A 47 7.27 -5.15 1.50
N LEU A 48 7.61 -5.24 2.78
CA LEU A 48 8.98 -5.19 3.27
C LEU A 48 9.74 -6.50 3.08
N ILE A 49 9.05 -7.63 3.22
CA ILE A 49 9.67 -8.95 3.16
C ILE A 49 9.81 -9.40 1.70
N PRO A 50 11.00 -9.83 1.25
CA PRO A 50 11.17 -10.42 -0.07
C PRO A 50 10.23 -11.61 -0.29
N GLY A 51 9.39 -11.55 -1.33
CA GLY A 51 8.35 -12.56 -1.59
C GLY A 51 7.11 -12.47 -0.68
N GLY A 52 7.05 -11.49 0.23
CA GLY A 52 5.96 -11.31 1.19
C GLY A 52 4.59 -11.03 0.55
N GLN A 53 4.53 -10.38 -0.61
CA GLN A 53 3.27 -10.17 -1.35
C GLN A 53 2.57 -11.47 -1.77
N ARG A 54 3.31 -12.57 -1.92
CA ARG A 54 2.75 -13.89 -2.27
C ARG A 54 2.34 -14.70 -1.03
N CYS A 55 2.65 -14.20 0.16
CA CYS A 55 2.36 -14.87 1.42
C CYS A 55 0.97 -14.46 1.92
N ASN A 56 -0.05 -15.21 1.50
CA ASN A 56 -1.43 -15.03 1.95
C ASN A 56 -1.68 -15.64 3.34
N HIS A 57 -0.87 -16.63 3.73
CA HIS A 57 -0.94 -17.23 5.06
C HIS A 57 -0.09 -16.45 6.08
N PRO A 58 -0.63 -16.14 7.27
CA PRO A 58 0.08 -15.35 8.28
C PRO A 58 1.34 -16.06 8.79
N ASP A 59 1.27 -17.38 9.02
CA ASP A 59 2.40 -18.15 9.56
C ASP A 59 3.58 -18.20 8.59
N LEU A 60 3.28 -18.33 7.29
CA LEU A 60 4.29 -18.28 6.25
C LEU A 60 4.94 -16.89 6.17
N LEU A 61 4.15 -15.83 6.27
CA LEU A 61 4.66 -14.46 6.28
C LEU A 61 5.58 -14.22 7.50
N LEU A 62 5.20 -14.75 8.67
CA LEU A 62 6.02 -14.67 9.88
C LEU A 62 7.33 -15.47 9.74
N SER A 63 7.27 -16.70 9.23
CA SER A 63 8.47 -17.51 8.97
C SER A 63 9.44 -16.78 8.02
N LYS A 64 8.94 -16.25 6.89
CA LYS A 64 9.76 -15.46 5.97
C LYS A 64 10.32 -14.18 6.59
N THR A 65 9.57 -13.58 7.51
CA THR A 65 10.02 -12.40 8.27
C THR A 65 11.21 -12.77 9.15
N VAL A 66 11.14 -13.87 9.89
CA VAL A 66 12.25 -14.35 10.74
C VAL A 66 13.48 -14.64 9.90
N ASP A 67 13.33 -15.39 8.80
CA ASP A 67 14.42 -15.69 7.87
C ASP A 67 15.11 -14.41 7.38
N TYR A 68 14.30 -13.42 6.98
CA TYR A 68 14.83 -12.17 6.45
C TYR A 68 15.52 -11.31 7.51
N ILE A 69 15.03 -11.30 8.76
CA ILE A 69 15.69 -10.62 9.87
C ILE A 69 17.08 -11.23 10.11
N VAL A 70 17.18 -12.56 10.15
CA VAL A 70 18.46 -13.26 10.33
C VAL A 70 19.41 -12.93 9.17
N HIS A 71 18.92 -12.98 7.92
CA HIS A 71 19.70 -12.64 6.74
C HIS A 71 20.26 -11.20 6.78
N LEU A 72 19.45 -10.24 7.20
CA LEU A 72 19.88 -8.84 7.35
C LEU A 72 20.94 -8.69 8.45
N LYS A 73 20.75 -9.34 9.60
CA LYS A 73 21.74 -9.32 10.70
C LYS A 73 23.08 -9.90 10.26
N LEU A 74 23.08 -10.99 9.51
CA LEU A 74 24.29 -11.60 8.96
C LEU A 74 24.98 -10.66 7.97
N LYS A 75 24.24 -10.04 7.05
CA LYS A 75 24.80 -9.03 6.13
C LYS A 75 25.46 -7.86 6.86
N ILE A 76 24.80 -7.32 7.88
CA ILE A 76 25.36 -6.23 8.69
C ILE A 76 26.63 -6.69 9.42
N SER A 77 26.61 -7.89 10.02
CA SER A 77 27.76 -8.43 10.74
C SER A 77 28.96 -8.66 9.82
N LEU A 78 28.72 -9.18 8.61
CA LEU A 78 29.75 -9.35 7.58
C LEU A 78 30.32 -7.99 7.14
N LEU A 79 29.45 -7.04 6.80
CA LEU A 79 29.89 -5.70 6.38
C LEU A 79 30.68 -4.99 7.47
N LYS A 80 30.29 -5.17 8.73
CA LYS A 80 31.02 -4.63 9.87
C LYS A 80 32.39 -5.28 10.03
N ALA A 81 32.47 -6.61 9.98
CA ALA A 81 33.75 -7.32 10.05
C ALA A 81 34.70 -6.91 8.92
N LEU A 82 34.19 -6.74 7.70
CA LEU A 82 34.98 -6.22 6.58
C LEU A 82 35.41 -4.78 6.82
N SER A 83 34.51 -3.91 7.29
CA SER A 83 34.86 -2.52 7.63
C SER A 83 35.96 -2.48 8.69
N ASP A 84 35.87 -3.31 9.73
CA ASP A 84 36.85 -3.37 10.81
C ASP A 84 38.21 -3.88 10.29
N MET A 85 38.23 -4.80 9.32
CA MET A 85 39.47 -5.26 8.67
C MET A 85 40.13 -4.19 7.78
N TYR A 86 39.33 -3.38 7.08
CA TYR A 86 39.83 -2.39 6.11
C TYR A 86 40.01 -0.98 6.68
N SER A 87 39.47 -0.70 7.87
CA SER A 87 39.62 0.60 8.56
C SER A 87 40.98 0.73 9.27
N LEU A 88 42.06 0.32 8.58
CA LEU A 88 43.45 0.39 9.04
C LEU A 88 43.84 1.82 9.49
#